data_AF-A0A534BXX6-F1
#
_entry.id   AF-A0A534BXX6-F1
#
_cell.length_a   1.000
_cell.length_b   1.000
_cell.length_c   1.000
_cell.angle_alpha   90.00
_cell.angle_beta   90.00
_cell.angle_gamma   90.00
#
_symmetry.space_group_name_H-M   'P 1'
#
loop_
_entity.id
_entity.type
_entity.pdbx_description
1 polymer ?
#
loop_
_entity_poly.entity_id
_entity_poly.type
_entity_poly.pdbx_seq_one_letter_code
_entity_poly.pdbx_strand_id
1 'polypeptide(L)'
;MTARTMAVARGERRIPSSDPKVWFTSTESFARVLSAGNRELQRVIAEKAPGSLEELARITGKAKSNLSRTLRTMEGYGLVRLERGERGRITPKVMHERVELDLPLTLSRKAS
;
A
#
# COMPACT_ATOMS: atom_id res chain seq x y z
N MET A 1 14.52 -11.60 -1.30
CA MET A 1 13.96 -11.22 -2.62
C MET A 1 13.03 -12.32 -3.08
N THR A 2 11.86 -11.99 -3.61
CA THR A 2 10.93 -12.99 -4.17
C THR A 2 11.46 -13.54 -5.50
N ALA A 3 11.10 -14.79 -5.82
CA ALA A 3 11.55 -15.47 -7.04
C ALA A 3 11.28 -14.67 -8.33
N ARG A 4 10.20 -13.87 -8.34
CA ARG A 4 9.83 -12.98 -9.45
C ARG A 4 10.82 -11.84 -9.67
N THR A 5 11.28 -11.17 -8.61
CA THR A 5 12.26 -10.08 -8.70
C THR A 5 13.57 -10.58 -9.31
N MET A 6 13.96 -11.82 -8.99
CA MET A 6 15.14 -12.46 -9.56
C MET A 6 14.96 -12.82 -11.05
N ALA A 7 13.76 -13.26 -11.47
CA ALA A 7 13.48 -13.58 -12.88
C ALA A 7 13.44 -12.32 -13.78
N VAL A 8 12.93 -11.20 -13.25
CA VAL A 8 12.95 -9.90 -13.95
C VAL A 8 14.37 -9.36 -14.06
N ALA A 9 15.16 -9.45 -12.99
CA ALA A 9 16.57 -9.05 -12.99
C ALA A 9 17.42 -9.90 -13.96
N ARG A 10 17.04 -11.16 -14.20
CA ARG A 10 17.66 -12.06 -15.18
C ARG A 10 17.20 -11.85 -16.63
N GLY A 11 16.24 -10.96 -16.89
CA GLY A 11 15.73 -10.70 -18.23
C GLY A 11 14.79 -11.77 -18.80
N GLU A 12 14.47 -12.80 -18.01
CA GLU A 12 13.59 -13.92 -18.39
C GLU A 12 12.10 -13.51 -18.43
N ARG A 13 11.77 -12.31 -17.94
CA ARG A 13 10.41 -11.78 -17.93
C ARG A 13 10.41 -10.27 -18.16
N ARG A 14 9.92 -9.82 -19.32
CA ARG A 14 9.57 -8.40 -19.54
C ARG A 14 8.24 -8.12 -18.86
N ILE A 15 8.21 -7.14 -17.96
CA ILE A 15 6.99 -6.69 -17.27
C ILE A 15 6.28 -5.69 -18.21
N PRO A 16 5.15 -6.06 -18.87
CA PRO A 16 4.36 -5.07 -19.60
C PRO A 16 3.81 -4.01 -18.64
N SER A 17 3.55 -2.79 -19.11
CA SER A 17 3.02 -1.70 -18.26
C SER A 17 1.69 -2.02 -17.57
N SER A 18 0.97 -3.03 -18.05
CA SER A 18 -0.30 -3.52 -17.50
C SER A 18 -0.13 -4.54 -16.37
N ASP A 19 1.09 -5.01 -16.09
CA ASP A 19 1.36 -6.00 -15.04
C ASP A 19 1.25 -5.32 -13.65
N PRO A 20 0.64 -5.98 -12.64
CA PRO A 20 0.51 -5.40 -11.31
C PRO A 20 1.87 -4.98 -10.74
N LYS A 21 1.98 -3.70 -10.35
CA LYS A 21 3.20 -3.12 -9.77
C LYS A 21 3.49 -3.63 -8.36
N VAL A 22 2.48 -4.16 -7.68
CA VAL A 22 2.54 -4.61 -6.28
C VAL A 22 1.97 -6.01 -6.17
N TRP A 23 2.71 -6.89 -5.50
CA TRP A 23 2.31 -8.28 -5.25
C TRP A 23 2.13 -8.47 -3.75
N PHE A 24 0.91 -8.82 -3.33
CA PHE A 24 0.63 -9.19 -1.94
C PHE A 24 1.04 -10.65 -1.70
N THR A 25 1.47 -10.95 -0.47
CA THR A 25 1.84 -12.31 -0.07
C THR A 25 0.64 -13.25 0.02
N SER A 26 -0.56 -12.72 0.23
CA SER A 26 -1.82 -13.46 0.22
C SER A 26 -3.04 -12.53 0.06
N THR A 27 -4.20 -13.11 -0.23
CA THR A 27 -5.50 -12.41 -0.26
C THR A 27 -5.90 -11.83 1.08
N GLU A 28 -5.60 -12.50 2.18
CA GLU A 28 -5.86 -12.02 3.55
C GLU A 28 -4.99 -10.79 3.86
N SER A 29 -3.73 -10.81 3.40
CA SER A 29 -2.82 -9.68 3.55
C SER A 29 -3.33 -8.45 2.80
N PHE A 30 -3.83 -8.65 1.57
CA PHE A 30 -4.52 -7.60 0.80
C PHE A 30 -5.76 -7.06 1.55
N ALA A 31 -6.65 -7.96 1.99
CA ALA A 31 -7.89 -7.59 2.67
C ALA A 31 -7.64 -6.81 3.98
N ARG A 32 -6.58 -7.16 4.71
CA ARG A 32 -6.17 -6.44 5.93
C ARG A 32 -5.67 -5.03 5.61
N VAL A 33 -4.82 -4.89 4.60
CA VAL A 33 -4.25 -3.59 4.19
C VAL A 33 -5.34 -2.66 3.68
N LEU A 34 -6.30 -3.16 2.90
CA LEU A 34 -7.41 -2.39 2.34
C LEU A 34 -8.74 -2.58 3.08
N SER A 35 -8.68 -2.93 4.36
CA SER A 35 -9.86 -3.00 5.23
C SER A 35 -10.63 -1.67 5.22
N ALA A 36 -11.92 -1.70 5.58
CA ALA A 36 -12.75 -0.49 5.58
C ALA A 36 -12.14 0.66 6.41
N GLY A 37 -11.63 0.36 7.61
CA GLY A 37 -10.97 1.37 8.46
C GLY A 37 -9.66 1.92 7.88
N ASN A 38 -8.93 1.13 7.09
CA ASN A 38 -7.72 1.56 6.41
C ASN A 38 -8.01 2.38 5.15
N ARG A 39 -9.09 2.06 4.43
CA ARG A 39 -9.57 2.90 3.32
C ARG A 39 -10.10 4.24 3.84
N GLU A 40 -10.78 4.24 4.99
CA GLU A 40 -11.17 5.47 5.69
C GLU A 40 -9.95 6.31 6.05
N LEU A 41 -8.92 5.68 6.61
CA LEU A 41 -7.68 6.36 6.96
C LEU A 41 -7.03 7.04 5.74
N GLN A 42 -6.97 6.35 4.60
CA GLN A 42 -6.45 6.92 3.36
C GLN A 42 -7.30 8.10 2.88
N ARG A 43 -8.64 7.99 2.96
CA ARG A 43 -9.54 9.11 2.62
C ARG A 43 -9.27 10.34 3.47
N VAL A 44 -9.17 10.16 4.79
CA VAL A 44 -8.85 11.26 5.72
C VAL A 44 -7.51 11.92 5.38
N ILE A 45 -6.48 11.11 5.05
CA ILE A 45 -5.18 11.65 4.64
C ILE A 45 -5.29 12.46 3.34
N ALA A 46 -6.01 11.96 2.35
CA ALA A 46 -6.19 12.64 1.07
C ALA A 46 -7.00 13.94 1.20
N GLU A 47 -8.08 13.93 1.99
CA GLU A 47 -8.99 15.08 2.13
C GLU A 47 -8.46 16.15 3.08
N LYS A 48 -7.78 15.75 4.17
CA LYS A 48 -7.36 16.66 5.24
C LYS A 48 -5.88 17.03 5.19
N ALA A 49 -5.08 16.30 4.40
CA ALA A 49 -3.64 16.53 4.22
C ALA A 49 -2.89 16.86 5.53
N PRO A 50 -2.97 16.00 6.56
CA PRO A 50 -2.42 16.29 7.89
C PRO A 50 -0.91 16.53 7.80
N GLY A 51 -0.42 17.58 8.44
CA GLY A 51 0.99 17.97 8.46
C GLY A 51 1.88 17.12 9.37
N SER A 52 1.32 16.18 10.12
CA SER A 52 2.07 15.19 10.89
C SER A 52 1.26 13.95 11.29
N LEU A 53 1.93 12.89 11.74
CA LEU A 53 1.28 11.75 12.39
C LEU A 53 0.56 12.11 13.70
N GLU A 54 1.05 13.11 14.46
CA GLU A 54 0.33 13.63 15.62
C GLU A 54 -0.99 14.28 15.22
N GLU A 55 -1.00 15.07 14.15
CA GLU A 55 -2.21 15.70 13.66
C GLU A 55 -3.21 14.66 13.15
N LEU A 56 -2.75 13.68 12.38
CA LEU A 56 -3.58 12.57 11.93
C LEU A 56 -4.17 11.78 13.11
N ALA A 57 -3.41 11.59 14.19
CA ALA A 57 -3.90 10.95 15.41
C ALA A 57 -5.04 11.75 16.06
N ARG A 58 -4.92 13.08 16.12
CA ARG A 58 -5.99 13.96 16.61
C ARG A 58 -7.24 13.89 15.74
N ILE A 59 -7.09 13.95 14.41
CA ILE A 59 -8.21 13.92 13.47
C ILE A 59 -8.97 12.59 13.53
N THR A 60 -8.24 11.47 13.59
CA THR A 60 -8.82 10.13 13.52
C THR A 60 -9.20 9.54 14.88
N GLY A 61 -8.77 10.15 15.99
CA GLY A 61 -8.88 9.60 17.34
C GLY A 61 -8.06 8.31 17.57
N LYS A 62 -7.18 7.93 16.63
CA LYS A 62 -6.38 6.71 16.71
C LYS A 62 -5.01 6.99 17.33
N ALA A 63 -4.50 6.04 18.11
CA ALA A 63 -3.15 6.13 18.67
C ALA A 63 -2.08 6.28 17.57
N LYS A 64 -1.14 7.22 17.75
CA LYS A 64 -0.04 7.49 16.81
C LYS A 64 0.78 6.24 16.49
N SER A 65 1.03 5.37 17.49
CA SER A 65 1.76 4.11 17.30
C SER A 65 1.03 3.12 16.39
N ASN A 66 -0.30 3.11 16.40
CA ASN A 66 -1.11 2.29 15.50
C ASN A 66 -1.05 2.84 14.09
N LEU A 67 -1.25 4.16 13.93
CA LEU A 67 -1.15 4.83 12.64
C LEU A 67 0.21 4.61 11.99
N SER A 68 1.30 4.79 12.75
CA SER A 68 2.66 4.59 12.24
C SER A 68 2.86 3.17 11.68
N ARG A 69 2.44 2.14 12.41
CA ARG A 69 2.55 0.73 11.96
C ARG A 69 1.73 0.46 10.69
N THR A 70 0.48 0.93 10.65
CA THR A 70 -0.38 0.77 9.48
C THR A 70 0.20 1.50 8.27
N LEU A 71 0.64 2.75 8.43
CA LEU A 71 1.16 3.56 7.34
C LEU A 71 2.51 3.04 6.81
N ARG A 72 3.39 2.52 7.68
CA ARG A 72 4.60 1.80 7.25
C ARG A 72 4.28 0.57 6.40
N THR A 73 3.21 -0.14 6.75
CA THR A 73 2.76 -1.28 5.95
C THR A 73 2.26 -0.82 4.58
N MET A 74 1.42 0.23 4.54
CA MET A 74 0.92 0.82 3.28
C MET A 74 2.04 1.39 2.41
N GLU A 75 3.06 1.98 3.02
CA GLU A 75 4.26 2.48 2.34
C GLU A 75 5.04 1.35 1.67
N GLY A 76 5.18 0.20 2.32
CA GLY A 76 5.79 -0.99 1.70
C GLY A 76 5.05 -1.48 0.45
N TYR A 77 3.74 -1.21 0.35
CA TYR A 77 2.92 -1.49 -0.83
C TYR A 77 2.76 -0.30 -1.78
N GLY A 78 3.43 0.83 -1.51
CA GLY A 78 3.36 2.04 -2.33
C GLY A 78 2.01 2.77 -2.30
N LEU A 79 1.08 2.40 -1.42
CA LEU A 79 -0.25 3.05 -1.30
C LEU A 79 -0.14 4.44 -0.66
N VAL A 80 0.84 4.60 0.22
CA VAL A 80 1.14 5.84 0.94
C VAL A 80 2.64 6.10 0.87
N ARG A 81 3.05 7.36 0.94
CA ARG A 81 4.43 7.77 1.18
C ARG A 81 4.53 8.48 2.53
N LEU A 82 5.55 8.16 3.32
CA LEU A 82 5.88 8.90 4.54
C LEU A 82 7.04 9.84 4.25
N GLU A 83 6.77 11.14 4.30
CA GLU A 83 7.76 12.17 4.07
C GLU A 83 8.29 12.72 5.39
N ARG A 84 9.60 12.88 5.48
CA ARG A 84 10.25 13.58 6.59
C ARG A 84 10.27 15.07 6.28
N GLY A 85 9.51 15.84 7.05
CA GLY A 85 9.51 17.29 6.99
C GLY A 85 10.44 17.92 8.03
N GLU A 86 10.32 19.24 8.17
CA GLU A 86 11.07 20.02 9.14
C GLU A 86 10.90 19.48 10.57
N ARG A 87 11.96 19.61 11.37
CA ARG A 87 12.00 19.17 12.78
C ARG A 87 11.67 17.69 12.97
N GLY A 88 11.86 16.86 11.93
CA GLY A 88 11.64 15.41 11.99
C GLY A 88 10.18 14.99 11.95
N ARG A 89 9.26 15.90 11.59
CA ARG A 89 7.84 15.56 11.43
C ARG A 89 7.65 14.56 10.31
N ILE A 90 6.75 13.60 10.50
CA ILE A 90 6.40 12.60 9.49
C ILE A 90 5.03 12.91 8.94
N THR A 91 4.95 13.15 7.63
CA THR A 91 3.72 13.49 6.92
C THR A 91 3.33 12.36 5.97
N PRO A 92 2.12 11.79 6.09
CA PRO A 92 1.64 10.78 5.16
C PRO A 92 1.00 11.42 3.92
N LYS A 93 1.24 10.83 2.74
CA LYS A 93 0.58 11.19 1.48
C LYS A 93 0.05 9.95 0.78
N VAL A 94 -1.19 9.98 0.31
CA VAL A 94 -1.76 8.89 -0.52
C VAL A 94 -1.18 9.00 -1.93
N MET A 95 -0.76 7.86 -2.50
CA MET A 95 -0.10 7.82 -3.80
C MET A 95 -1.03 7.40 -4.95
N HIS A 96 -2.16 6.76 -4.62
CA HIS A 96 -3.09 6.18 -5.58
C HIS A 96 -4.54 6.41 -5.18
N GLU A 97 -5.37 6.78 -6.14
CA GLU A 97 -6.82 6.97 -5.94
C GLU A 97 -7.61 5.67 -6.13
N ARG A 98 -7.06 4.72 -6.90
CA ARG A 98 -7.71 3.45 -7.25
C ARG A 98 -6.73 2.29 -7.09
N VAL A 99 -7.26 1.18 -6.57
CA VAL A 99 -6.56 -0.11 -6.49
C VAL A 99 -7.45 -1.17 -7.13
N GLU A 100 -6.85 -1.99 -7.98
CA GLU A 100 -7.52 -3.14 -8.61
C GLU A 100 -6.86 -4.43 -8.13
N LEU A 101 -7.69 -5.43 -7.84
CA LEU A 101 -7.26 -6.78 -7.49
C LEU A 101 -7.65 -7.71 -8.63
N ASP A 102 -6.65 -8.25 -9.31
CA ASP A 102 -6.81 -9.36 -10.24
C ASP A 102 -6.51 -10.67 -9.50
N LEU A 103 -7.55 -11.48 -9.29
CA LEU A 103 -7.48 -12.73 -8.54
C LEU A 103 -8.24 -13.84 -9.31
N PRO A 104 -7.53 -14.78 -9.94
CA PRO A 104 -8.18 -15.93 -10.56
C PRO A 104 -8.78 -16.84 -9.49
N LEU A 105 -10.09 -17.09 -9.58
CA LEU A 105 -10.80 -17.98 -8.65
C LEU A 105 -10.71 -19.45 -9.03
N THR A 106 -10.24 -19.73 -10.25
CA THR A 106 -10.02 -21.08 -10.76
C THR A 106 -8.64 -21.16 -11.38
N LEU A 107 -7.98 -22.31 -11.23
CA LEU A 107 -6.82 -22.62 -12.04
C LEU A 107 -7.34 -22.94 -13.44
N SER A 108 -7.27 -21.98 -14.35
CA SER A 108 -7.28 -22.34 -15.76
C SER A 108 -6.00 -23.14 -15.99
N ARG A 109 -6.12 -24.47 -15.97
CA ARG A 109 -5.12 -25.34 -16.57
C ARG A 109 -5.03 -24.85 -18.00
N LYS A 110 -3.96 -24.13 -18.35
CA LYS A 110 -3.65 -23.92 -19.76
C LYS A 110 -3.57 -25.31 -20.36
N ALA A 111 -4.57 -25.65 -21.17
CA ALA A 111 -4.40 -26.66 -22.19
C ALA A 111 -3.39 -26.08 -23.19
N SER A 112 -2.54 -26.99 -23.68
CA SER A 112 -1.38 -26.80 -24.55
C SER A 112 -0.07 -26.53 -23.81
#